data_AF-A0A523KJ49-F1
#
_entry.id   AF-A0A523KJ49-F1
#
_cell.length_a   1.000
_cell.length_b   1.000
_cell.length_c   1.000
_cell.angle_alpha   90.00
_cell.angle_beta   90.00
_cell.angle_gamma   90.00
#
_symmetry.space_group_name_H-M   'P 1'
#
loop_
_entity.id
_entity.type
_entity.pdbx_description
1 polymer ?
#
loop_
_entity_poly.entity_id
_entity_poly.type
_entity_poly.pdbx_seq_one_letter_code
_entity_poly.pdbx_strand_id
1 'polypeptide(L)' 'MKNRQLRKTKVVATLGPACDSIETLKAMIHAGMDVARL' A
#
# COMPACT_ATOMS: atom_id res chain seq x y z
N MET A 1 -21.56 -16.60 2.57
CA MET A 1 -20.36 -15.83 2.93
C MET A 1 -19.33 -15.99 1.82
N LYS A 2 -18.98 -14.94 1.07
CA LYS A 2 -17.98 -15.05 -0.01
C LYS A 2 -16.60 -15.16 0.65
N ASN A 3 -15.88 -16.24 0.41
CA ASN A 3 -14.45 -16.33 0.75
C ASN A 3 -13.73 -15.23 -0.04
N ARG A 4 -13.46 -14.10 0.61
CA ARG A 4 -12.63 -13.05 0.03
C ARG A 4 -11.23 -13.64 -0.07
N GLN A 5 -10.83 -14.05 -1.27
CA GLN A 5 -9.46 -14.49 -1.48
C GLN A 5 -8.54 -13.32 -1.15
N LEU A 6 -7.75 -13.50 -0.09
CA LEU A 6 -6.68 -12.59 0.23
C LEU A 6 -5.60 -12.72 -0.84
N ARG A 7 -5.06 -11.59 -1.31
CA ARG A 7 -3.87 -11.62 -2.16
C ARG A 7 -2.74 -12.31 -1.38
N LYS A 8 -2.05 -13.25 -2.01
CA LYS A 8 -0.84 -13.87 -1.42
C LYS A 8 0.39 -12.98 -1.62
N THR A 9 0.44 -12.26 -2.74
CA THR A 9 1.55 -11.37 -3.10
C THR A 9 1.48 -10.06 -2.35
N LYS A 10 2.60 -9.63 -1.76
CA LYS A 10 2.75 -8.35 -1.08
C LYS A 10 3.18 -7.25 -2.04
N VAL A 11 2.71 -6.02 -1.79
CA VAL A 11 3.09 -4.83 -2.56
C VAL A 11 4.12 -4.01 -1.78
N VAL A 12 5.30 -3.85 -2.38
CA VAL A 12 6.38 -2.98 -1.86
C VAL A 12 6.38 -1.68 -2.67
N ALA A 13 6.34 -0.53 -2.01
CA ALA A 13 6.48 0.77 -2.65
C ALA A 13 7.73 1.50 -2.14
N THR A 14 8.41 2.22 -3.02
CA THR A 14 9.55 3.07 -2.63
C THR A 14 9.04 4.44 -2.28
N LEU A 15 9.38 4.93 -1.09
CA LEU A 15 9.00 6.25 -0.66
C LEU A 15 9.93 7.30 -1.27
N GLY A 16 9.34 8.45 -1.57
CA GLY A 16 10.03 9.59 -2.14
C GLY A 16 9.10 10.81 -2.14
N PRO A 17 9.55 11.95 -2.69
CA PRO A 17 8.80 13.20 -2.64
C PRO A 17 7.38 13.14 -3.21
N ALA A 18 7.10 12.20 -4.12
CA ALA A 18 5.76 12.00 -4.67
C ALA A 18 4.72 11.50 -3.65
N CYS A 19 5.16 10.97 -2.50
CA CYS A 19 4.34 10.34 -1.48
C CYS A 19 4.65 10.83 -0.06
N ASP A 20 5.15 12.06 0.10
CA ASP A 20 5.57 12.61 1.39
C ASP A 20 4.42 13.11 2.27
N SER A 21 3.22 13.27 1.69
CA SER A 21 2.02 13.68 2.43
C SER A 21 1.35 12.48 3.10
N ILE A 22 0.78 12.74 4.29
CA ILE A 22 0.00 11.75 5.03
C ILE A 22 -1.22 11.29 4.23
N GLU A 23 -1.82 12.17 3.44
CA GLU A 23 -2.98 11.86 2.60
C GLU A 23 -2.63 10.84 1.52
N THR A 24 -1.50 11.04 0.84
CA THR A 24 -1.02 10.10 -0.19
C THR A 24 -0.66 8.75 0.42
N LEU A 25 0.04 8.73 1.57
CA LEU A 25 0.38 7.48 2.26
C LEU A 25 -0.87 6.69 2.66
N LYS A 26 -1.91 7.36 3.18
CA LYS A 26 -3.19 6.72 3.49
C LYS A 26 -3.84 6.13 2.24
N ALA A 27 -3.86 6.88 1.14
CA ALA A 27 -4.40 6.40 -0.13
C ALA A 27 -3.65 5.15 -0.63
N MET A 28 -2.32 5.12 -0.52
CA MET A 28 -1.50 3.97 -0.90
C MET A 28 -1.80 2.73 -0.05
N ILE A 29 -1.98 2.89 1.27
CA ILE A 29 -2.35 1.79 2.17
C ILE A 29 -3.73 1.24 1.79
N HIS A 30 -4.71 2.12 1.54
CA HIS A 30 -6.04 1.71 1.11
C HIS A 30 -6.05 1.05 -0.28
N ALA A 31 -5.17 1.46 -1.19
CA ALA A 31 -4.94 0.81 -2.48
C ALA A 31 -4.27 -0.56 -2.35
N GLY A 32 -3.62 -0.83 -1.21
CA GLY A 32 -3.07 -2.14 -0.85
C GLY A 32 -1.54 -2.21 -0.83
N MET A 33 -0.85 -1.10 -0.56
CA MET A 33 0.56 -1.13 -0.17
C MET A 33 0.73 -1.90 1.16
N ASP A 34 1.68 -2.84 1.19
CA ASP A 34 1.99 -3.63 2.39
C ASP A 34 3.30 -3.19 3.06
N VAL A 35 4.32 -2.82 2.28
CA VAL A 35 5.66 -2.50 2.77
C VAL A 35 6.17 -1.21 2.11
N ALA A 36 6.78 -0.34 2.91
CA ALA A 36 7.51 0.83 2.45
C ALA A 36 9.01 0.52 2.38
N ARG A 37 9.64 0.89 1.26
CA ARG A 37 11.09 0.91 1.07
C ARG A 37 11.56 2.36 1.17
N LEU A 38 12.56 2.61 2.01
CA LEU A 38 13.25 3.88 2.16
C LEU A 38 14.48 3.93 1.26
#